data_AF-A0A957RYM9-F1
#
_entry.id   AF-A0A957RYM9-F1
#
_cell.length_a   1.000
_cell.length_b   1.000
_cell.length_c   1.000
_cell.angle_alpha   90.00
_cell.angle_beta   90.00
_cell.angle_gamma   90.00
#
_symmetry.space_group_name_H-M   'P 1'
#
loop_
_entity.id
_entity.type
_entity.pdbx_description
1 polymer ?
#
loop_
_entity_poly.entity_id
_entity_poly.type
_entity_poly.pdbx_seq_one_letter_code
_entity_poly.pdbx_strand_id
1 'polypeptide(L)'
;MSIKQMAQLWRWHWTIENCTHYIRDVSLGEDRCQVRTHTAPQALAALRNAVISALRLEGWTSVPNGLRHFAYKPQNTLQFMGVPAT
;
A
#
# COMPACT_ATOMS: atom_id res chain seq x y z
N MET A 1 27.84 -16.25 10.55
CA MET A 1 26.36 -16.21 10.57
C MET A 1 25.83 -17.64 10.55
N SER A 2 24.99 -18.03 11.51
CA SER A 2 24.43 -19.38 11.64
C SER A 2 23.23 -19.61 10.71
N ILE A 3 22.95 -20.87 10.34
CA ILE A 3 21.78 -21.26 9.53
C ILE A 3 20.46 -20.76 10.16
N LYS A 4 20.35 -20.80 11.50
CA LYS A 4 19.17 -20.29 12.22
C LYS A 4 18.99 -18.78 12.03
N GLN A 5 20.09 -18.02 12.08
CA GLN A 5 20.06 -16.57 11.86
C GLN A 5 19.68 -16.24 10.42
N MET A 6 20.22 -16.98 9.45
CA MET A 6 19.86 -16.82 8.03
C MET A 6 18.36 -17.08 7.79
N ALA A 7 17.81 -18.15 8.35
CA ALA A 7 16.39 -18.46 8.22
C ALA A 7 15.49 -17.39 8.85
N GLN A 8 15.92 -16.77 9.95
CA GLN A 8 15.19 -15.68 10.58
C GLN A 8 15.20 -14.42 9.70
N LEU A 9 16.35 -14.04 9.15
CA LEU A 9 16.45 -12.90 8.22
C LEU A 9 15.58 -13.12 6.98
N TRP A 10 15.59 -14.33 6.43
CA TRP A 10 14.75 -14.69 5.28
C TRP A 10 13.27 -14.46 5.58
N ARG A 11 12.77 -14.95 6.72
CA ARG A 11 11.36 -14.76 7.09
C ARG A 11 11.00 -13.29 7.29
N TRP A 12 11.88 -12.53 7.96
CA TRP A 12 11.68 -11.10 8.14
C TRP A 12 11.62 -10.33 6.82
N HIS A 13 12.47 -10.68 5.87
CA HIS A 13 12.44 -10.09 4.53
C HIS A 13 11.10 -10.37 3.82
N TRP A 14 10.62 -11.61 3.86
CA TRP A 14 9.33 -11.97 3.26
C TRP A 14 8.12 -11.34 3.94
N THR A 15 8.22 -10.99 5.23
CA THR A 15 7.17 -10.21 5.89
C THR A 15 7.00 -8.85 5.22
N ILE A 16 8.09 -8.18 4.82
CA ILE A 16 8.01 -6.89 4.12
C ILE A 16 7.33 -7.05 2.76
N GLU A 17 7.72 -8.10 2.03
CA GLU A 17 7.15 -8.42 0.72
C GLU A 17 5.64 -8.67 0.80
N ASN A 18 5.21 -9.52 1.74
CA ASN A 18 3.81 -9.85 1.94
C ASN A 18 2.99 -8.66 2.44
N CYS A 19 3.57 -7.82 3.30
CA CYS A 19 2.85 -6.70 3.89
C CYS A 19 2.72 -5.50 2.95
N THR A 20 3.70 -5.22 2.10
CA THR A 20 3.70 -3.99 1.32
C THR A 20 3.65 -4.28 -0.16
N HIS A 21 4.60 -5.03 -0.70
CA HIS A 21 4.73 -5.26 -2.14
C HIS A 21 3.51 -5.99 -2.71
N TYR A 22 3.16 -7.15 -2.14
CA TYR A 22 2.01 -7.92 -2.59
C TYR A 22 0.70 -7.10 -2.63
N ILE A 23 0.44 -6.29 -1.58
CA ILE A 23 -0.75 -5.45 -1.53
C ILE A 23 -0.70 -4.38 -2.62
N ARG A 24 0.47 -3.79 -2.86
CA ARG A 24 0.66 -2.76 -3.89
C ARG A 24 0.42 -3.31 -5.29
N ASP A 25 0.93 -4.49 -5.57
CA ASP A 25 0.83 -5.14 -6.88
C ASP A 25 -0.61 -5.57 -7.16
N VAL A 26 -1.23 -6.26 -6.20
CA VAL A 26 -2.55 -6.86 -6.39
C VAL A 26 -3.69 -5.87 -6.16
N SER A 27 -3.62 -5.07 -5.08
CA SER A 27 -4.74 -4.21 -4.67
C SER A 27 -4.69 -2.83 -5.32
N LEU A 28 -3.48 -2.34 -5.66
CA LEU A 28 -3.28 -1.03 -6.29
C LEU A 28 -2.76 -1.15 -7.74
N GLY A 29 -2.67 -2.37 -8.26
CA GLY A 29 -2.39 -2.65 -9.66
C GLY A 29 -1.02 -2.17 -10.14
N GLU A 30 0.00 -2.19 -9.26
CA GLU A 30 1.34 -1.71 -9.62
C GLU A 30 1.90 -2.42 -10.85
N ASP A 31 1.89 -3.76 -10.89
CA ASP A 31 2.38 -4.54 -12.05
C ASP A 31 1.63 -4.26 -13.36
N ARG A 32 0.35 -3.88 -13.25
CA ARG A 32 -0.50 -3.56 -14.41
C ARG A 32 -0.30 -2.13 -14.90
N CYS A 33 0.41 -1.30 -14.13
CA CYS A 33 0.63 0.10 -14.43
C CYS A 33 1.67 0.26 -15.56
N GLN A 34 1.31 0.97 -16.62
CA GLN A 34 2.19 1.21 -17.78
C GLN A 34 2.96 2.54 -17.69
N VAL A 35 2.85 3.26 -16.57
CA VAL A 35 3.58 4.52 -16.36
C VAL A 35 5.07 4.22 -16.22
N ARG A 36 5.88 4.77 -17.13
CA ARG A 36 7.33 4.46 -17.27
C ARG A 36 8.22 5.68 -17.48
N THR A 37 7.64 6.88 -17.54
CA THR A 37 8.35 8.09 -17.97
C THR A 37 8.85 8.89 -16.76
N HIS A 38 10.12 9.31 -16.81
CA HIS A 38 10.77 10.16 -15.79
C HIS A 38 10.56 9.64 -14.36
N THR A 39 10.16 10.52 -13.44
CA THR A 39 9.98 10.24 -12.01
C THR A 39 8.61 9.67 -11.68
N ALA A 40 7.71 9.53 -12.67
CA ALA A 40 6.35 9.10 -12.45
C ALA A 40 6.23 7.68 -11.84
N PRO A 41 7.04 6.67 -12.22
CA PRO A 41 6.98 5.36 -11.58
C PRO A 41 7.30 5.42 -10.08
N GLN A 42 8.35 6.17 -9.71
CA GLN A 42 8.77 6.34 -8.32
C GLN A 42 7.72 7.12 -7.52
N ALA A 43 7.17 8.19 -8.11
CA ALA A 43 6.10 8.96 -7.48
C ALA A 43 4.86 8.10 -7.21
N LEU A 44 4.46 7.26 -8.17
CA LEU A 44 3.33 6.34 -7.99
C LEU A 44 3.63 5.29 -6.92
N ALA A 45 4.83 4.70 -6.89
CA ALA A 45 5.21 3.76 -5.84
C ALA A 45 5.12 4.42 -4.44
N ALA A 46 5.60 5.66 -4.32
CA ALA A 46 5.53 6.43 -3.07
C ALA A 46 4.07 6.72 -2.66
N LEU A 47 3.23 7.15 -3.60
CA LEU A 47 1.81 7.40 -3.35
C LEU A 47 1.06 6.14 -2.91
N ARG A 48 1.31 5.00 -3.57
CA ARG A 48 0.70 3.73 -3.18
C ARG A 48 1.13 3.31 -1.77
N ASN A 49 2.40 3.48 -1.41
CA ASN A 49 2.88 3.23 -0.06
C ASN A 49 2.24 4.16 0.98
N ALA A 50 2.02 5.43 0.62
CA ALA A 50 1.34 6.39 1.48
C ALA A 50 -0.12 5.95 1.73
N VAL A 51 -0.85 5.54 0.70
CA VAL A 51 -2.23 5.03 0.83
C VAL A 51 -2.29 3.77 1.70
N ILE A 52 -1.39 2.79 1.48
CA ILE A 52 -1.32 1.58 2.32
C ILE A 52 -1.08 1.94 3.79
N SER A 53 -0.13 2.85 4.05
CA SER A 53 0.20 3.30 5.40
C SER A 53 -0.96 4.05 6.06
N ALA A 54 -1.62 4.94 5.32
CA ALA A 54 -2.74 5.72 5.83
C ALA A 54 -3.92 4.81 6.22
N LEU A 55 -4.25 3.81 5.42
CA LEU A 55 -5.29 2.83 5.76
C LEU A 55 -4.93 2.02 7.02
N ARG A 56 -3.65 1.69 7.21
CA ARG A 56 -3.21 1.00 8.43
C ARG A 56 -3.29 1.89 9.67
N LEU A 57 -2.95 3.18 9.54
CA LEU A 57 -3.07 4.15 10.63
C LEU A 57 -4.53 4.37 11.04
N GLU A 58 -5.45 4.30 10.09
CA GLU A 58 -6.91 4.33 10.32
C GLU A 58 -7.44 3.00 10.91
N GLY A 59 -6.58 2.00 11.12
CA GLY A 59 -6.94 0.73 11.77
C GLY A 59 -7.48 -0.34 10.82
N TRP A 60 -7.39 -0.16 9.50
CA TRP A 60 -7.80 -1.21 8.56
C TRP A 60 -6.85 -2.40 8.60
N THR A 61 -7.34 -3.53 9.11
CA THR A 61 -6.62 -4.81 9.10
C THR A 61 -6.51 -5.42 7.69
N SER A 62 -7.43 -5.05 6.80
CA SER A 62 -7.45 -5.44 5.39
C SER A 62 -7.44 -4.19 4.51
N VAL A 63 -6.29 -3.93 3.88
CA VAL A 63 -6.13 -2.81 2.93
C VAL A 63 -7.13 -2.87 1.78
N PRO A 64 -7.38 -4.03 1.12
CA PRO A 64 -8.41 -4.12 0.08
C PRO A 64 -9.82 -3.72 0.55
N ASN A 65 -10.19 -4.02 1.80
CA ASN A 65 -11.48 -3.63 2.36
C ASN A 65 -11.54 -2.11 2.58
N GLY A 66 -10.46 -1.52 3.11
CA GLY A 66 -10.35 -0.06 3.25
C GLY A 66 -10.48 0.65 1.90
N LEU A 67 -9.74 0.18 0.89
CA LEU A 67 -9.84 0.70 -0.48
C LEU A 67 -11.28 0.66 -1.02
N ARG A 68 -11.98 -0.48 -0.86
CA ARG A 68 -13.39 -0.60 -1.26
C ARG A 68 -14.30 0.35 -0.49
N HIS A 69 -14.11 0.49 0.83
CA HIS A 69 -14.90 1.40 1.65
C HIS A 69 -14.84 2.84 1.13
N PHE A 70 -13.63 3.33 0.88
CA PHE A 70 -13.40 4.68 0.37
C PHE A 70 -13.82 4.84 -1.10
N ALA A 71 -13.67 3.81 -1.93
CA ALA A 71 -14.15 3.85 -3.31
C ALA A 71 -15.68 4.06 -3.42
N TYR A 72 -16.46 3.48 -2.49
CA TYR A 72 -17.93 3.66 -2.46
C TYR A 72 -18.38 4.90 -1.68
N LYS A 73 -17.48 5.58 -0.97
CA LYS A 73 -17.77 6.76 -0.16
C LYS A 73 -16.75 7.88 -0.42
N PRO A 74 -16.78 8.50 -1.61
CA PRO A 74 -15.79 9.50 -2.00
C PRO A 74 -15.75 10.71 -1.04
N GLN A 75 -16.88 11.10 -0.44
CA GLN A 75 -16.90 12.13 0.60
C GLN A 75 -16.06 11.76 1.83
N ASN A 76 -16.15 10.50 2.28
CA ASN A 76 -15.31 10.02 3.39
C ASN A 76 -13.83 10.03 2.99
N THR A 77 -13.50 9.77 1.72
CA THR A 77 -12.12 9.85 1.23
C THR A 77 -11.62 11.29 1.24
N LEU A 78 -12.43 12.25 0.80
CA LEU A 78 -12.06 13.66 0.82
C LEU A 78 -11.82 14.13 2.25
N GLN A 79 -12.73 13.82 3.17
CA GLN A 79 -12.58 14.14 4.58
C GLN A 79 -11.33 13.49 5.19
N PHE A 80 -11.07 12.22 4.87
CA PHE A 80 -9.86 11.50 5.29
C PHE A 80 -8.57 12.15 4.77
N MET A 81 -8.59 12.72 3.56
CA MET A 81 -7.48 13.48 3.00
C MET A 81 -7.38 14.92 3.53
N GLY A 82 -8.24 15.32 4.47
CA GLY A 82 -8.31 16.70 4.98
C GLY A 82 -8.89 17.70 4.00
N VAL A 83 -9.55 17.22 2.93
CA VAL A 83 -10.23 18.06 1.94
C VAL A 83 -11.69 18.23 2.40
N PRO A 84 -12.25 19.46 2.41
CA PRO A 84 -13.65 19.66 2.76
C PRO A 84 -14.56 18.84 1.85
N ALA A 85 -15.28 17.90 2.43
CA ALA A 85 -16.33 17.14 1.78
C ALA A 85 -17.67 17.87 1.97
N THR A 86 -18.41 18.06 0.87
CA THR A 86 -19.75 18.67 0.83
C THR A 86 -20.79 17.60 0.60
#